data_AF-A0A961H8E8-F1
#
_entry.id   AF-A0A961H8E8-F1
#
_cell.length_a   1.000
_cell.length_b   1.000
_cell.length_c   1.000
_cell.angle_alpha   90.00
_cell.angle_beta   90.00
_cell.angle_gamma   90.00
#
_symmetry.space_group_name_H-M   'P 1'
#
loop_
_entity.id
_entity.type
_entity.pdbx_description
1 polymer ?
#
loop_
_entity_poly.entity_id
_entity_poly.type
_entity_poly.pdbx_seq_one_letter_code
_entity_poly.pdbx_strand_id
1 'polypeptide(L)'
;MSNTVFCTLTNGSGNQNAANPRGTNPYGSIMSWNETGDDFRSLTFDWNIFALCGDPAYPALSAAGNIVGDIYGSPDGIMVDDDGRIWIQTDISNSSQNLVSKGYDNIGNNQMLCADPVSGETRRFLVGPRGCELTGIAITPDQQTMFVNIQHPGESTPAFGSPTNANPRAVSNWPDYDPDGRPRPATVVIRKIGGGKIG
;
A
#
# COMPACT_ATOMS: atom_id res chain seq x y z
N MET A 1 19.46 -8.84 -12.37
CA MET A 1 18.26 -8.72 -11.53
C MET A 1 17.87 -10.13 -11.15
N SER A 2 17.53 -10.40 -9.89
CA SER A 2 16.98 -11.70 -9.51
C SER A 2 15.57 -11.84 -10.11
N ASN A 3 15.17 -13.03 -10.55
CA ASN A 3 13.78 -13.29 -10.99
C ASN A 3 12.85 -13.50 -9.78
N THR A 4 12.98 -12.64 -8.77
CA THR A 4 12.20 -12.72 -7.54
C THR A 4 10.79 -12.23 -7.81
N VAL A 5 9.80 -13.05 -7.47
CA VAL A 5 8.39 -12.67 -7.52
C VAL A 5 7.98 -12.12 -6.16
N PHE A 6 7.17 -11.06 -6.16
CA PHE A 6 6.55 -10.50 -4.96
C PHE A 6 5.03 -10.59 -5.06
N CYS A 7 4.38 -10.90 -3.94
CA CYS A 7 2.92 -10.99 -3.85
C CYS A 7 2.43 -10.39 -2.54
N THR A 8 1.43 -9.53 -2.63
CA THR A 8 0.77 -8.92 -1.49
C THR A 8 -0.32 -9.85 -0.94
N LEU A 9 -0.32 -10.04 0.37
CA LEU A 9 -1.37 -10.71 1.13
C LEU A 9 -1.99 -9.65 2.04
N THR A 10 -2.97 -8.92 1.53
CA THR A 10 -3.46 -7.65 2.11
C THR A 10 -3.89 -7.76 3.57
N ASN A 11 -4.64 -8.80 3.95
CA ASN A 11 -5.04 -9.08 5.33
C ASN A 11 -5.74 -10.46 5.37
N GLY A 12 -6.10 -10.93 6.56
CA GLY A 12 -6.81 -12.19 6.71
C GLY A 12 -7.38 -12.43 8.11
N SER A 13 -8.46 -13.20 8.17
CA SER A 13 -9.20 -13.50 9.40
C SER A 13 -8.83 -14.86 10.03
N GLY A 14 -7.81 -15.56 9.54
CA GLY A 14 -7.50 -16.91 10.02
C GLY A 14 -6.48 -17.66 9.17
N ASN A 15 -6.19 -18.90 9.61
CA ASN A 15 -5.28 -19.88 9.01
C ASN A 15 -3.78 -19.65 9.28
N GLN A 16 -3.42 -19.58 10.57
CA GLN A 16 -2.03 -19.45 10.99
C GLN A 16 -1.20 -20.63 10.46
N ASN A 17 -0.22 -20.31 9.62
CA ASN A 17 0.74 -21.26 9.06
C ASN A 17 2.08 -20.54 8.78
N ALA A 18 3.04 -21.23 8.17
CA ALA A 18 4.36 -20.66 7.92
C ALA A 18 4.31 -19.39 7.03
N ALA A 19 3.46 -19.37 5.99
CA ALA A 19 3.30 -18.22 5.10
C ALA A 19 2.40 -17.12 5.70
N ASN A 20 1.58 -17.48 6.70
CA ASN A 20 0.64 -16.60 7.39
C ASN A 20 0.86 -16.72 8.90
N PRO A 21 1.91 -16.08 9.46
CA PRO A 21 2.37 -16.37 10.82
C PRO A 21 1.44 -15.85 11.92
N ARG A 22 0.35 -15.16 11.57
CA ARG A 22 -0.65 -14.61 12.50
C ARG A 22 -1.97 -15.36 12.36
N GLY A 23 -2.66 -15.60 13.48
CA GLY A 23 -4.03 -16.10 13.48
C GLY A 23 -4.98 -15.11 12.80
N THR A 24 -5.25 -13.98 13.45
CA THR A 24 -5.87 -12.82 12.80
C THR A 24 -4.76 -11.91 12.28
N ASN A 25 -4.82 -11.54 11.01
CA ASN A 25 -3.84 -10.66 10.36
C ASN A 25 -4.51 -9.40 9.79
N PRO A 26 -4.70 -8.34 10.60
CA PRO A 26 -5.38 -7.14 10.11
C PRO A 26 -4.51 -6.25 9.21
N TYR A 27 -3.20 -6.49 9.13
CA TYR A 27 -2.26 -5.61 8.42
C TYR A 27 -1.62 -6.23 7.17
N GLY A 28 -1.67 -7.56 7.02
CA GLY A 28 -1.14 -8.23 5.84
C GLY A 28 0.37 -8.44 5.84
N SER A 29 0.85 -8.93 4.71
CA SER A 29 2.27 -9.20 4.42
C SER A 29 2.56 -9.09 2.92
N ILE A 30 3.84 -9.10 2.59
CA ILE A 30 4.36 -9.24 1.24
C ILE A 30 5.24 -10.50 1.24
N MET A 31 4.88 -11.45 0.40
CA MET A 31 5.63 -12.67 0.14
C MET A 31 6.63 -12.42 -0.99
N SER A 32 7.78 -13.10 -0.93
CA SER A 32 8.75 -13.14 -2.03
C SER A 32 9.18 -14.57 -2.29
N TRP A 33 9.41 -14.96 -3.55
CA TRP A 33 9.99 -16.26 -3.86
C TRP A 33 10.85 -16.24 -5.11
N ASN A 34 11.76 -17.20 -5.20
CA ASN A 34 12.51 -17.50 -6.42
C ASN A 34 12.19 -18.94 -6.84
N GLU A 35 11.88 -19.10 -8.11
CA GLU A 35 11.71 -20.42 -8.72
C GLU A 35 13.05 -21.19 -8.72
N THR A 36 12.99 -22.50 -8.46
CA THR A 36 14.18 -23.34 -8.40
C THR A 36 14.97 -23.27 -9.70
N GLY A 37 16.28 -23.02 -9.57
CA GLY A 37 17.17 -22.90 -10.73
C GLY A 37 16.98 -21.62 -11.55
N ASP A 38 16.28 -20.62 -11.01
CA ASP A 38 16.00 -19.34 -11.70
C ASP A 38 15.18 -19.54 -13.00
N ASP A 39 14.36 -20.60 -13.04
CA ASP A 39 13.54 -20.97 -14.18
C ASP A 39 12.05 -20.75 -13.87
N PHE A 40 11.41 -19.78 -14.54
CA PHE A 40 9.99 -19.47 -14.36
C PHE A 40 9.03 -20.63 -14.73
N ARG A 41 9.56 -21.70 -15.33
CA ARG A 41 8.81 -22.93 -15.63
C ARG A 41 8.93 -23.99 -14.53
N SER A 42 9.72 -23.74 -13.49
CA SER A 42 9.84 -24.62 -12.34
C SER A 42 8.48 -24.79 -11.65
N LEU A 43 8.31 -25.93 -10.98
CA LEU A 43 7.14 -26.22 -10.13
C LEU A 43 7.48 -26.15 -8.64
N THR A 44 8.70 -25.75 -8.31
CA THR A 44 9.21 -25.61 -6.95
C THR A 44 9.91 -24.27 -6.82
N PHE A 45 9.79 -23.68 -5.63
CA PHE A 45 10.36 -22.37 -5.30
C PHE A 45 10.77 -22.32 -3.83
N ASP A 46 11.73 -21.46 -3.54
CA ASP A 46 12.08 -21.05 -2.17
C ASP A 46 11.43 -19.69 -1.89
N TRP A 47 10.71 -19.58 -0.77
CA TRP A 47 9.93 -18.39 -0.42
C TRP A 47 10.34 -17.80 0.94
N ASN A 48 10.06 -16.51 1.11
CA ASN A 48 10.22 -15.75 2.34
C ASN A 48 9.06 -14.77 2.52
N ILE A 49 8.85 -14.30 3.76
CA ILE A 49 8.02 -13.12 4.03
C ILE A 49 8.94 -11.91 3.93
N PHE A 50 8.86 -11.18 2.82
CA PHE A 50 9.63 -9.96 2.59
C PHE A 50 9.28 -8.89 3.63
N ALA A 51 7.98 -8.63 3.80
CA ALA A 51 7.49 -7.69 4.80
C ALA A 51 6.25 -8.26 5.50
N LEU A 52 6.27 -8.26 6.82
CA LEU A 52 5.14 -8.54 7.67
C LEU A 52 4.66 -7.19 8.21
N CYS A 53 3.55 -6.69 7.66
CA CYS A 53 3.12 -5.31 7.83
C CYS A 53 2.49 -5.07 9.20
N GLY A 54 2.48 -3.84 9.70
CA GLY A 54 1.87 -3.52 10.99
C GLY A 54 2.50 -2.32 11.69
N ASP A 55 2.04 -2.10 12.92
CA ASP A 55 2.46 -1.00 13.78
C ASP A 55 2.96 -1.55 15.14
N PRO A 56 4.26 -1.36 15.47
CA PRO A 56 4.84 -1.72 16.76
C PRO A 56 4.14 -1.12 17.98
N ALA A 57 3.41 0.00 17.83
CA ALA A 57 2.61 0.59 18.90
C ALA A 57 1.39 -0.26 19.30
N TYR A 58 0.99 -1.23 18.47
CA TYR A 58 -0.15 -2.12 18.70
C TYR A 58 0.23 -3.61 18.80
N PRO A 59 1.12 -4.01 19.74
CA PRO A 59 1.60 -5.39 19.83
C PRO A 59 0.47 -6.38 20.18
N ALA A 60 -0.55 -5.93 20.92
CA ALA A 60 -1.71 -6.72 21.29
C ALA A 60 -2.58 -7.15 20.09
N LEU A 61 -2.48 -6.44 18.96
CA LEU A 61 -3.12 -6.85 17.70
C LEU A 61 -2.31 -7.91 16.94
N SER A 62 -1.30 -8.51 17.60
CA SER A 62 -0.35 -9.47 17.01
C SER A 62 0.40 -8.88 15.79
N ALA A 63 0.64 -7.57 15.84
CA ALA A 63 0.80 -6.73 14.66
C ALA A 63 2.01 -5.79 14.68
N ALA A 64 3.02 -6.03 15.51
CA ALA A 64 4.22 -5.20 15.47
C ALA A 64 4.89 -5.18 14.08
N GLY A 65 4.73 -6.29 13.32
CA GLY A 65 5.35 -6.44 12.01
C GLY A 65 6.87 -6.60 12.09
N ASN A 66 7.53 -6.56 10.93
CA ASN A 66 9.00 -6.56 10.82
C ASN A 66 9.51 -5.48 9.86
N ILE A 67 8.66 -4.50 9.52
CA ILE A 67 9.03 -3.43 8.58
C ILE A 67 10.26 -2.69 9.13
N VAL A 68 11.26 -2.54 8.28
CA VAL A 68 12.39 -1.63 8.50
C VAL A 68 12.03 -0.31 7.83
N GLY A 69 11.85 0.76 8.60
CA GLY A 69 11.48 2.08 8.09
C GLY A 69 10.03 2.47 8.38
N ASP A 70 9.34 3.04 7.39
CA ASP A 70 7.98 3.56 7.55
C ASP A 70 6.93 2.45 7.65
N ILE A 71 6.10 2.49 8.69
CA ILE A 71 5.01 1.53 8.89
C ILE A 71 3.87 1.69 7.87
N TYR A 72 3.27 0.56 7.51
CA TYR A 72 2.10 0.46 6.63
C TYR A 72 1.33 -0.83 6.91
N GLY A 73 0.13 -0.93 6.33
CA GLY A 73 -0.74 -2.11 6.42
C GLY A 73 -1.66 -2.20 5.22
N SER A 74 -2.26 -3.36 5.04
CA SER A 74 -3.07 -3.71 3.86
C SER A 74 -2.36 -3.43 2.54
N PRO A 75 -1.14 -3.97 2.31
CA PRO A 75 -0.50 -3.86 1.02
C PRO A 75 -1.37 -4.56 -0.04
N ASP A 76 -1.58 -3.89 -1.18
CA ASP A 76 -2.41 -4.37 -2.28
C ASP A 76 -1.63 -4.27 -3.60
N GLY A 77 -1.63 -3.10 -4.23
CA GLY A 77 -0.89 -2.87 -5.47
C GLY A 77 0.62 -3.00 -5.28
N ILE A 78 1.31 -3.62 -6.24
CA ILE A 78 2.77 -3.78 -6.22
C ILE A 78 3.37 -3.70 -7.62
N MET A 79 4.54 -3.08 -7.75
CA MET A 79 5.33 -3.03 -8.98
C MET A 79 6.82 -2.99 -8.65
N VAL A 80 7.64 -3.73 -9.39
CA VAL A 80 9.09 -3.60 -9.36
C VAL A 80 9.52 -2.78 -10.59
N ASP A 81 10.34 -1.75 -10.38
CA ASP A 81 10.85 -0.92 -11.48
C ASP A 81 12.20 -1.40 -12.04
N ASP A 82 12.71 -0.73 -13.09
CA ASP A 82 13.91 -1.16 -13.81
C ASP A 82 15.20 -1.02 -12.98
N ASP A 83 15.18 -0.20 -11.91
CA ASP A 83 16.27 -0.11 -10.94
C ASP A 83 16.10 -1.12 -9.78
N GLY A 84 15.04 -1.94 -9.80
CA GLY A 84 14.76 -2.99 -8.83
C GLY A 84 14.03 -2.53 -7.57
N ARG A 85 13.52 -1.31 -7.54
CA ARG A 85 12.77 -0.79 -6.38
C ARG A 85 11.36 -1.37 -6.36
N ILE A 86 10.87 -1.73 -5.18
CA ILE A 86 9.52 -2.27 -4.99
C ILE A 86 8.58 -1.14 -4.59
N TRP A 87 7.71 -0.74 -5.50
CA TRP A 87 6.62 0.20 -5.23
C TRP A 87 5.42 -0.55 -4.67
N ILE A 88 4.93 -0.12 -3.51
CA ILE A 88 3.86 -0.77 -2.75
C ILE A 88 2.73 0.23 -2.58
N GLN A 89 1.49 -0.15 -2.88
CA GLN A 89 0.29 0.66 -2.71
C GLN A 89 -0.61 -0.01 -1.67
N THR A 90 -1.30 0.77 -0.84
CA THR A 90 -2.14 0.23 0.23
C THR A 90 -3.63 0.42 -0.03
N ASP A 91 -4.42 -0.59 0.33
CA ASP A 91 -5.88 -0.56 0.44
C ASP A 91 -6.35 -1.00 1.84
N ILE A 92 -6.13 -0.11 2.81
CA ILE A 92 -6.72 -0.24 4.12
C ILE A 92 -8.22 0.00 3.98
N SER A 93 -9.04 -0.95 4.42
CA SER A 93 -10.49 -0.77 4.44
C SER A 93 -10.88 0.56 5.10
N ASN A 94 -11.81 1.28 4.47
CA ASN A 94 -12.39 2.52 5.02
C ASN A 94 -13.08 2.33 6.38
N SER A 95 -13.42 1.09 6.75
CA SER A 95 -13.91 0.74 8.09
C SER A 95 -12.83 0.70 9.17
N SER A 96 -11.56 0.77 8.78
CA SER A 96 -10.38 0.67 9.66
C SER A 96 -9.45 1.87 9.61
N GLN A 97 -9.32 2.53 8.45
CA GLN A 97 -8.43 3.69 8.27
C GLN A 97 -8.59 4.73 9.39
N ASN A 98 -7.46 5.24 9.90
CA ASN A 98 -7.39 6.27 10.93
C ASN A 98 -8.03 5.90 12.30
N LEU A 99 -8.37 4.64 12.57
CA LEU A 99 -9.00 4.24 13.84
C LEU A 99 -8.02 3.58 14.82
N VAL A 100 -7.94 4.16 16.04
CA VAL A 100 -7.21 3.59 17.18
C VAL A 100 -7.71 2.17 17.52
N SER A 101 -9.03 1.96 17.48
CA SER A 101 -9.65 0.65 17.79
C SER A 101 -9.30 -0.45 16.79
N LYS A 102 -8.71 -0.08 15.65
CA LYS A 102 -8.22 -0.98 14.61
C LYS A 102 -6.70 -0.93 14.47
N GLY A 103 -6.03 -0.08 15.25
CA GLY A 103 -4.58 0.16 15.21
C GLY A 103 -4.07 0.74 13.89
N TYR A 104 -4.88 1.59 13.25
CA TYR A 104 -4.59 2.22 11.94
C TYR A 104 -4.46 3.75 12.00
N ASP A 105 -4.55 4.34 13.19
CA ASP A 105 -4.42 5.79 13.42
C ASP A 105 -3.01 6.32 13.15
N ASN A 106 -1.95 5.58 13.49
CA ASN A 106 -0.57 5.99 13.18
C ASN A 106 -0.19 5.77 11.72
N ILE A 107 -0.84 4.82 11.02
CA ILE A 107 -0.64 4.57 9.59
C ILE A 107 -1.39 5.64 8.78
N GLY A 108 -2.59 6.01 9.21
CA GLY A 108 -3.40 7.09 8.64
C GLY A 108 -4.14 6.67 7.37
N ASN A 109 -4.16 7.58 6.39
CA ASN A 109 -4.74 7.31 5.07
C ASN A 109 -3.92 6.26 4.31
N ASN A 110 -4.54 5.68 3.29
CA ASN A 110 -3.82 4.90 2.30
C ASN A 110 -2.65 5.66 1.67
N GLN A 111 -1.63 4.92 1.30
CA GLN A 111 -0.34 5.45 0.90
C GLN A 111 0.32 4.60 -0.18
N MET A 112 1.41 5.13 -0.73
CA MET A 112 2.33 4.42 -1.60
C MET A 112 3.73 4.55 -1.02
N LEU A 113 4.43 3.42 -0.98
CA LEU A 113 5.78 3.29 -0.43
C LEU A 113 6.73 2.76 -1.50
N CYS A 114 8.01 2.90 -1.23
CA CYS A 114 9.10 2.33 -2.01
C CYS A 114 10.00 1.54 -1.07
N ALA A 115 10.24 0.26 -1.38
CA ALA A 115 11.11 -0.61 -0.61
C ALA A 115 12.35 -1.01 -1.42
N ASP A 116 13.47 -1.11 -0.73
CA ASP A 116 14.70 -1.72 -1.26
C ASP A 116 14.66 -3.23 -1.00
N PRO A 117 14.69 -4.09 -2.05
CA PRO A 117 14.64 -5.54 -1.89
C PRO A 117 15.86 -6.12 -1.16
N VAL A 118 16.99 -5.41 -1.10
CA VAL A 118 18.24 -5.89 -0.50
C VAL A 118 18.28 -5.60 0.99
N SER A 119 18.06 -4.34 1.38
CA SER A 119 18.07 -3.93 2.78
C SER A 119 16.75 -4.20 3.50
N GLY A 120 15.64 -4.34 2.76
CA GLY A 120 14.28 -4.39 3.32
C GLY A 120 13.76 -3.03 3.80
N GLU A 121 14.55 -1.95 3.68
CA GLU A 121 14.12 -0.61 4.09
C GLU A 121 12.95 -0.15 3.21
N THR A 122 11.86 0.28 3.85
CA THR A 122 10.69 0.83 3.18
C THR A 122 10.49 2.30 3.59
N ARG A 123 10.31 3.17 2.59
CA ARG A 123 10.04 4.60 2.79
C ARG A 123 8.72 5.00 2.16
N ARG A 124 7.93 5.79 2.90
CA ARG A 124 6.67 6.34 2.40
C ARG A 124 6.95 7.41 1.35
N PHE A 125 6.34 7.28 0.18
CA PHE A 125 6.55 8.17 -0.96
C PHE A 125 5.37 9.12 -1.20
N LEU A 126 4.13 8.62 -1.04
CA LEU A 126 2.91 9.39 -1.26
C LEU A 126 1.84 8.98 -0.26
N VAL A 127 1.05 9.94 0.22
CA VAL A 127 -0.17 9.70 1.02
C VAL A 127 -1.37 10.19 0.24
N GLY A 128 -2.40 9.36 0.15
CA GLY A 128 -3.63 9.67 -0.57
C GLY A 128 -4.58 10.58 0.21
N PRO A 129 -5.58 11.18 -0.48
CA PRO A 129 -6.65 11.93 0.18
C PRO A 129 -7.52 11.02 1.06
N ARG A 130 -8.40 11.64 1.85
CA ARG A 130 -9.30 10.92 2.77
C ARG A 130 -10.25 9.98 2.01
N GLY A 131 -10.45 8.79 2.57
CA GLY A 131 -11.41 7.81 2.06
C GLY A 131 -10.99 7.12 0.76
N CYS A 132 -9.77 7.35 0.27
CA CYS A 132 -9.27 6.70 -0.93
C CYS A 132 -8.47 5.43 -0.60
N GLU A 133 -8.17 4.68 -1.65
CA GLU A 133 -6.98 3.83 -1.74
C GLU A 133 -6.02 4.35 -2.81
N LEU A 134 -4.77 3.89 -2.74
CA LEU A 134 -3.85 4.02 -3.87
C LEU A 134 -3.80 2.68 -4.58
N THR A 135 -3.99 2.70 -5.89
CA THR A 135 -4.01 1.49 -6.71
C THR A 135 -3.61 1.83 -8.14
N GLY A 136 -3.12 0.85 -8.89
CA GLY A 136 -2.63 1.06 -10.25
C GLY A 136 -1.37 1.94 -10.29
N ILE A 137 -0.33 1.42 -10.93
CA ILE A 137 0.93 2.12 -11.12
C ILE A 137 1.44 1.85 -12.54
N ALA A 138 1.98 2.88 -13.17
CA ALA A 138 2.80 2.77 -14.37
C ALA A 138 3.95 3.77 -14.32
N ILE A 139 5.11 3.38 -14.82
CA ILE A 139 6.30 4.22 -14.85
C ILE A 139 6.79 4.29 -16.30
N THR A 140 7.19 5.48 -16.77
CA THR A 140 7.75 5.64 -18.11
C THR A 140 9.10 4.90 -18.24
N PRO A 141 9.52 4.47 -19.44
CA PRO A 141 10.79 3.75 -19.61
C PRO A 141 12.04 4.51 -19.13
N ASP A 142 12.01 5.85 -19.13
CA ASP A 142 13.08 6.68 -18.58
C ASP A 142 12.99 6.89 -17.05
N GLN A 143 11.95 6.34 -16.43
CA GLN A 143 11.54 6.46 -15.03
C GLN A 143 11.38 7.89 -14.52
N GLN A 144 11.15 8.87 -15.42
CA GLN A 144 10.98 10.28 -15.02
C GLN A 144 9.52 10.67 -14.78
N THR A 145 8.57 9.82 -15.15
CA THR A 145 7.13 10.03 -14.90
C THR A 145 6.50 8.77 -14.34
N MET A 146 5.77 8.92 -13.23
CA MET A 146 4.98 7.85 -12.60
C MET A 146 3.51 8.24 -12.62
N PHE A 147 2.66 7.29 -12.98
CA PHE A 147 1.21 7.40 -12.94
C PHE A 147 0.70 6.55 -11.78
N VAL A 148 -0.13 7.12 -10.92
CA VAL A 148 -0.71 6.43 -9.76
C VAL A 148 -2.20 6.73 -9.72
N ASN A 149 -3.07 5.74 -9.55
CA ASN A 149 -4.49 6.03 -9.37
C ASN A 149 -4.85 6.24 -7.91
N ILE A 150 -5.70 7.23 -7.69
CA ILE A 150 -6.40 7.47 -6.44
C ILE A 150 -7.84 6.97 -6.65
N GLN A 151 -8.20 5.85 -6.04
CA GLN A 151 -9.54 5.27 -6.19
C GLN A 151 -10.47 5.80 -5.09
N HIS A 152 -11.74 5.99 -5.46
CA HIS A 152 -12.86 6.34 -4.58
C HIS A 152 -12.57 7.37 -3.45
N PRO A 153 -11.88 8.49 -3.72
CA PRO A 153 -11.69 9.50 -2.68
C PRO A 153 -13.05 9.93 -2.13
N GLY A 154 -13.15 10.06 -0.81
CA GLY A 154 -14.39 10.46 -0.15
C GLY A 154 -15.42 9.36 0.12
N GLU A 155 -15.07 8.08 -0.04
CA GLU A 155 -15.90 7.00 0.50
C GLU A 155 -16.10 7.15 2.02
N SER A 156 -17.24 6.69 2.53
CA SER A 156 -17.59 6.72 3.95
C SER A 156 -16.51 6.10 4.84
N THR A 157 -16.07 6.80 5.87
CA THR A 157 -15.17 6.26 6.91
C THR A 157 -15.69 6.60 8.30
N PRO A 158 -15.53 5.74 9.33
CA PRO A 158 -15.89 6.09 10.69
C PRO A 158 -15.09 7.28 11.25
N ALA A 159 -13.88 7.54 10.73
CA ALA A 159 -13.00 8.61 11.19
C ALA A 159 -13.41 10.01 10.66
N PHE A 160 -14.04 10.08 9.49
CA PHE A 160 -14.37 11.36 8.84
C PHE A 160 -15.87 11.57 8.63
N GLY A 161 -16.66 10.50 8.54
CA GLY A 161 -18.11 10.53 8.37
C GLY A 161 -18.57 9.82 7.09
N SER A 162 -19.82 10.06 6.71
CA SER A 162 -20.45 9.43 5.55
C SER A 162 -20.94 10.49 4.57
N PRO A 163 -20.55 10.44 3.28
CA PRO A 163 -21.08 11.35 2.27
C PRO A 163 -22.58 11.08 2.03
N THR A 164 -23.30 12.14 1.69
CA THR A 164 -24.71 12.06 1.27
C THR A 164 -24.91 12.82 -0.03
N ASN A 165 -26.08 12.71 -0.67
CA ASN A 165 -26.38 13.54 -1.84
C ASN A 165 -26.39 15.05 -1.52
N ALA A 166 -26.80 15.44 -0.31
CA ALA A 166 -26.83 16.84 0.13
C ALA A 166 -25.46 17.35 0.59
N ASN A 167 -24.59 16.46 1.08
CA ASN A 167 -23.22 16.78 1.45
C ASN A 167 -22.26 15.70 0.90
N PRO A 168 -21.96 15.73 -0.40
CA PRO A 168 -21.10 14.72 -1.02
C PRO A 168 -19.62 14.86 -0.59
N ARG A 169 -19.28 15.95 0.12
CA ARG A 169 -17.92 16.29 0.52
C ARG A 169 -17.60 16.00 1.98
N ALA A 170 -18.49 15.27 2.67
CA ALA A 170 -18.36 15.02 4.10
C ALA A 170 -17.00 14.39 4.48
N VAL A 171 -16.41 13.58 3.60
CA VAL A 171 -15.12 12.91 3.83
C VAL A 171 -13.96 13.58 3.10
N SER A 172 -14.15 13.90 1.81
CA SER A 172 -13.12 14.47 0.93
C SER A 172 -13.72 15.50 -0.01
N ASN A 173 -12.89 16.34 -0.61
CA ASN A 173 -13.24 17.16 -1.78
C ASN A 173 -12.12 17.18 -2.82
N TRP A 174 -11.28 16.13 -2.82
CA TRP A 174 -10.20 15.98 -3.79
C TRP A 174 -10.76 15.57 -5.17
N PRO A 175 -10.20 16.02 -6.31
CA PRO A 175 -8.91 16.73 -6.45
C PRO A 175 -8.97 18.26 -6.48
N ASP A 176 -10.08 18.85 -6.91
CA ASP A 176 -10.15 20.27 -7.27
C ASP A 176 -10.63 21.17 -6.13
N TYR A 177 -11.16 20.59 -5.05
CA TYR A 177 -11.70 21.30 -3.89
C TYR A 177 -12.84 22.28 -4.23
N ASP A 178 -13.58 22.01 -5.32
CA ASP A 178 -14.73 22.81 -5.73
C ASP A 178 -15.83 22.81 -4.63
N PRO A 179 -16.26 23.97 -4.10
CA PRO A 179 -17.29 24.06 -3.08
C PRO A 179 -18.68 23.63 -3.56
N ASP A 180 -18.90 23.39 -4.85
CA ASP A 180 -20.12 22.80 -5.42
C ASP A 180 -19.85 21.42 -6.05
N GLY A 181 -18.60 20.96 -6.00
CA GLY A 181 -18.14 19.70 -6.58
C GLY A 181 -18.37 18.47 -5.70
N ARG A 182 -17.91 17.34 -6.24
CA ARG A 182 -17.87 16.01 -5.59
C ARG A 182 -16.46 15.43 -5.72
N PRO A 183 -16.02 14.61 -4.75
CA PRO A 183 -14.79 13.84 -4.91
C PRO A 183 -14.79 12.99 -6.17
N ARG A 184 -13.65 12.90 -6.83
CA ARG A 184 -13.50 12.15 -8.10
C ARG A 184 -12.24 11.31 -8.08
N PRO A 185 -12.31 10.02 -8.44
CA PRO A 185 -11.10 9.25 -8.69
C PRO A 185 -10.31 9.87 -9.84
N ALA A 186 -8.98 9.80 -9.76
CA ALA A 186 -8.11 10.31 -10.81
C ALA A 186 -6.74 9.62 -10.80
N THR A 187 -6.09 9.65 -11.95
CA THR A 187 -4.67 9.31 -12.09
C THR A 187 -3.85 10.56 -11.83
N VAL A 188 -2.95 10.50 -10.85
CA VAL A 188 -1.95 11.54 -10.63
C VAL A 188 -0.69 11.25 -11.44
N VAL A 189 -0.06 12.32 -11.95
CA VAL A 189 1.20 12.25 -12.68
C VAL A 189 2.29 12.84 -11.79
N ILE A 190 3.19 11.99 -11.32
CA ILE A 190 4.26 12.35 -10.40
C ILE A 190 5.54 12.53 -11.21
N ARG A 191 6.23 13.65 -10.97
CA ARG A 191 7.51 14.01 -11.59
C ARG A 191 8.39 14.71 -10.57
N LYS A 192 9.70 14.53 -10.70
CA LYS A 192 10.68 15.27 -9.91
C LYS A 192 10.81 16.70 -10.43
N ILE A 193 10.79 17.68 -9.53
CA ILE A 193 11.10 19.08 -9.89
C ILE A 193 12.55 19.15 -10.37
N GLY A 194 12.75 19.73 -11.56
CA GLY A 194 14.06 19.76 -12.22
C GLY A 194 14.38 18.49 -13.04
N GLY A 195 13.46 17.53 -13.12
CA GLY A 195 13.62 16.30 -13.90
C GLY A 195 14.46 15.22 -13.20
N GLY A 196 14.74 14.14 -13.94
CA GLY A 196 15.44 12.96 -13.44
C GLY A 196 14.51 11.86 -12.96
N LYS A 197 15.10 10.69 -12.69
CA LYS A 197 14.38 9.50 -12.25
C LYS A 197 13.62 9.76 -10.94
N ILE A 198 12.43 9.18 -10.84
CA ILE A 198 11.62 9.11 -9.63
C ILE A 198 12.18 8.04 -8.72
N GLY A 199 12.15 8.28 -7.40
CA GLY A 199 12.73 7.41 -6.37
C GLY A 199 14.22 7.66 -6.14
#